data_AF-A0A3D0ZS63-F1
#
_entry.id   AF-A0A3D0ZS63-F1
#
_cell.length_a   1.000
_cell.length_b   1.000
_cell.length_c   1.000
_cell.angle_alpha   90.00
_cell.angle_beta   90.00
_cell.angle_gamma   90.00
#
_symmetry.space_group_name_H-M   'P 1'
#
loop_
_entity.id
_entity.type
_entity.pdbx_description
1 polymer ?
#
loop_
_entity_poly.entity_id
_entity_poly.type
_entity_poly.pdbx_seq_one_letter_code
_entity_poly.pdbx_strand_id
1 'polypeptide(L)'
;MDESQVVEPTNNGIQPENNAAPTNNPVDNSADNSKIMAIVAYFIFFLPLLTEYKDNDFVKYHVKQAIMILLVGVGIGVISSIPIIGWIVGMLAWMALVVLWVMGILNAASEKKQPLPLIGKYAEELLKF
;
A
#
# COMPACT_ATOMS: atom_id res chain seq x y z
N MET A 1 44.24 60.42 27.46
CA MET A 1 42.88 59.85 27.57
C MET A 1 42.24 60.17 26.23
N ASP A 2 42.18 59.29 25.25
CA ASP A 2 41.95 57.86 25.30
C ASP A 2 42.35 57.20 23.96
N GLU A 3 42.65 55.90 24.05
CA GLU A 3 42.65 54.85 23.03
C GLU A 3 43.40 54.99 21.69
N SER A 4 44.53 54.29 21.67
CA SER A 4 45.00 53.43 20.59
C SER A 4 43.90 52.53 19.98
N GLN A 5 43.82 52.44 18.65
CA GLN A 5 43.46 51.24 17.87
C GLN A 5 44.13 51.40 16.48
N VAL A 6 45.34 50.87 16.25
CA VAL A 6 45.67 49.50 15.81
C VAL A 6 45.03 49.14 14.47
N VAL A 7 45.90 49.06 13.46
CA VAL A 7 45.63 48.58 12.10
C VAL A 7 45.40 47.06 12.14
N GLU A 8 44.26 46.59 11.65
CA GLU A 8 44.01 45.15 11.46
C GLU A 8 44.51 44.66 10.07
N PRO A 9 45.19 43.50 10.01
CA PRO A 9 45.70 42.93 8.78
C PRO A 9 44.66 42.06 8.05
N THR A 10 44.75 42.03 6.73
CA THR A 10 44.09 41.03 5.87
C THR A 10 44.53 39.62 6.26
N ASN A 11 43.61 38.73 6.65
CA ASN A 11 43.89 37.31 6.81
C ASN A 11 42.82 36.45 6.11
N ASN A 12 43.24 35.78 5.04
CA ASN A 12 42.52 34.70 4.38
C ASN A 12 42.34 33.53 5.37
N GLY A 13 41.17 33.45 5.99
CA GLY A 13 40.74 32.32 6.80
C GLY A 13 40.09 31.22 5.95
N ILE A 14 40.75 30.07 5.93
CA ILE A 14 40.32 28.78 5.36
C ILE A 14 38.89 28.43 5.83
N GLN A 15 37.98 28.13 4.88
CA GLN A 15 36.71 27.46 5.21
C GLN A 15 37.02 26.04 5.71
N PRO A 16 36.45 25.58 6.84
CA PRO A 16 36.53 24.17 7.15
C PRO A 16 35.73 23.41 6.10
N GLU A 17 36.44 22.67 5.25
CA GLU A 17 35.96 21.59 4.42
C GLU A 17 35.19 20.61 5.34
N ASN A 18 33.89 20.81 5.47
CA ASN A 18 33.03 19.83 6.11
C ASN A 18 32.84 18.69 5.12
N ASN A 19 33.78 17.74 5.19
CA ASN A 19 33.61 16.40 4.68
C ASN A 19 32.36 15.78 5.33
N ALA A 20 31.20 16.06 4.74
CA ALA A 20 30.01 15.25 4.89
C ALA A 20 30.35 13.91 4.25
N ALA A 21 30.78 12.96 5.08
CA ALA A 21 30.79 11.55 4.74
C ALA A 21 29.44 11.21 4.06
N PRO A 22 29.43 10.39 3.00
CA PRO A 22 28.18 9.97 2.40
C PRO A 22 27.37 9.30 3.53
N THR A 23 26.27 9.93 3.92
CA THR A 23 25.28 9.32 4.80
C THR A 23 24.69 8.16 3.99
N ASN A 24 25.31 7.00 4.12
CA ASN A 24 24.77 5.72 3.71
C ASN A 24 23.61 5.42 4.65
N ASN A 25 22.52 6.19 4.54
CA ASN A 25 21.25 5.80 5.10
C ASN A 25 20.92 4.45 4.45
N PRO A 26 20.70 3.38 5.22
CA PRO A 26 20.16 2.17 4.64
C PRO A 26 18.86 2.58 3.94
N VAL A 27 18.77 2.32 2.65
CA VAL A 27 17.53 2.50 1.89
C VAL A 27 16.46 1.73 2.66
N ASP A 28 15.49 2.44 3.25
CA ASP A 28 14.41 1.85 4.01
C ASP A 28 13.44 1.17 3.04
N ASN A 29 13.77 -0.07 2.67
CA ASN A 29 12.98 -0.90 1.76
C ASN A 29 11.65 -1.37 2.39
N SER A 30 11.36 -1.03 3.65
CA SER A 30 10.17 -1.53 4.35
C SER A 30 8.86 -1.01 3.76
N ALA A 31 8.85 0.25 3.30
CA ALA A 31 7.71 0.86 2.64
C ALA A 31 7.41 0.19 1.28
N ASP A 32 8.44 0.01 0.45
CA ASP A 32 8.33 -0.64 -0.85
C ASP A 32 7.88 -2.10 -0.73
N ASN A 33 8.41 -2.83 0.26
CA ASN A 33 8.01 -4.21 0.48
C ASN A 33 6.56 -4.34 0.99
N SER A 34 6.11 -3.43 1.85
CA SER A 34 4.71 -3.39 2.31
C SER A 34 3.74 -3.17 1.14
N LYS A 35 4.13 -2.30 0.19
CA LYS A 35 3.40 -2.09 -1.05
C LYS A 35 3.32 -3.34 -1.92
N ILE A 36 4.45 -4.01 -2.13
CA ILE A 36 4.48 -5.28 -2.88
C ILE A 36 3.58 -6.31 -2.20
N MET A 37 3.66 -6.46 -0.89
CA MET A 37 2.83 -7.41 -0.14
C MET A 37 1.33 -7.09 -0.22
N ALA A 38 0.95 -5.81 -0.22
CA ALA A 38 -0.44 -5.41 -0.43
C ALA A 38 -0.95 -5.76 -1.84
N ILE A 39 -0.13 -5.62 -2.88
CA ILE A 39 -0.48 -6.06 -4.25
C ILE A 39 -0.58 -7.59 -4.30
N VAL A 40 0.38 -8.29 -3.71
CA VAL A 40 0.40 -9.76 -3.66
C VAL A 40 -0.85 -10.32 -2.99
N ALA A 41 -1.41 -9.63 -2.00
CA ALA A 41 -2.66 -10.02 -1.35
C ALA A 41 -3.82 -10.25 -2.33
N TYR A 42 -3.89 -9.52 -3.43
CA TYR A 42 -4.95 -9.68 -4.44
C TYR A 42 -4.80 -10.95 -5.28
N PHE A 43 -3.61 -11.54 -5.34
CA PHE A 43 -3.35 -12.80 -6.04
C PHE A 43 -3.34 -13.99 -5.09
N ILE A 44 -2.73 -13.81 -3.91
CA ILE A 44 -2.56 -14.84 -2.88
C ILE A 44 -2.82 -14.21 -1.51
N PHE A 45 -4.11 -14.12 -1.11
CA PHE A 45 -4.55 -13.35 0.06
C PHE A 45 -3.90 -13.76 1.40
N PHE A 46 -3.54 -15.03 1.57
CA PHE A 46 -2.96 -15.53 2.82
C PHE A 46 -1.44 -15.40 2.88
N LEU A 47 -0.75 -15.20 1.74
CA LEU A 47 0.71 -15.15 1.70
C LEU A 47 1.27 -13.98 2.53
N PRO A 48 0.76 -12.74 2.42
CA PRO A 48 1.24 -11.64 3.26
C PRO A 48 1.07 -11.89 4.77
N LEU A 49 0.06 -12.67 5.18
CA LEU A 49 -0.18 -13.01 6.59
C LEU A 49 0.84 -14.03 7.15
N LEU A 50 1.58 -14.72 6.29
CA LEU A 50 2.65 -15.65 6.66
C LEU A 50 4.04 -14.98 6.71
N THR A 51 4.12 -13.69 6.41
CA THR A 51 5.37 -12.91 6.39
C THR A 51 5.46 -11.99 7.61
N GLU A 52 6.59 -11.28 7.75
CA GLU A 52 6.74 -10.22 8.76
C GLU A 52 5.73 -9.06 8.60
N TYR A 53 5.10 -8.92 7.42
CA TYR A 53 4.13 -7.86 7.13
C TYR A 53 2.72 -8.16 7.65
N LYS A 54 2.50 -9.29 8.33
CA LYS A 54 1.18 -9.67 8.86
C LYS A 54 0.56 -8.64 9.81
N ASP A 55 1.38 -7.83 10.50
CA ASP A 55 0.94 -6.80 11.43
C ASP A 55 0.85 -5.41 10.79
N ASN A 56 1.26 -5.27 9.53
CA ASN A 56 1.23 -3.99 8.83
C ASN A 56 -0.21 -3.62 8.46
N ASP A 57 -0.71 -2.48 8.97
CA ASP A 57 -2.09 -2.04 8.76
C ASP A 57 -2.44 -1.82 7.27
N PHE A 58 -1.48 -1.45 6.43
CA PHE A 58 -1.68 -1.28 4.99
C PHE A 58 -1.83 -2.62 4.29
N VAL A 59 -0.97 -3.59 4.61
CA VAL A 59 -1.07 -4.94 4.08
C VAL A 59 -2.36 -5.61 4.56
N LYS A 60 -2.70 -5.52 5.85
CA LYS A 60 -3.96 -6.07 6.40
C LYS A 60 -5.19 -5.53 5.68
N TYR A 61 -5.24 -4.23 5.42
CA TYR A 61 -6.35 -3.61 4.70
C TYR A 61 -6.56 -4.25 3.32
N HIS A 62 -5.50 -4.39 2.53
CA HIS A 62 -5.58 -5.00 1.21
C HIS A 62 -5.84 -6.51 1.25
N VAL A 63 -5.35 -7.22 2.28
CA VAL A 63 -5.72 -8.63 2.54
C VAL A 63 -7.22 -8.77 2.83
N LYS A 64 -7.79 -7.93 3.70
CA LYS A 64 -9.24 -7.95 3.97
C LYS A 64 -10.06 -7.68 2.72
N GLN A 65 -9.65 -6.71 1.91
CA GLN A 65 -10.31 -6.45 0.62
C GLN A 65 -10.22 -7.64 -0.34
N ALA A 66 -9.04 -8.26 -0.46
CA ALA A 66 -8.86 -9.43 -1.32
C ALA A 66 -9.73 -10.62 -0.87
N ILE A 67 -9.82 -10.88 0.45
CA ILE A 67 -10.71 -11.90 1.01
C ILE A 67 -12.18 -11.55 0.72
N MET A 68 -12.58 -10.30 0.88
CA MET A 68 -13.96 -9.88 0.59
C MET A 68 -14.34 -10.09 -0.89
N ILE A 69 -13.44 -9.74 -1.82
CA ILE A 69 -13.64 -10.00 -3.26
C ILE A 69 -13.78 -11.51 -3.52
N LEU A 70 -12.95 -12.34 -2.88
CA LEU A 70 -13.04 -13.80 -3.00
C LEU A 70 -14.40 -14.32 -2.52
N LEU A 71 -14.88 -13.87 -1.36
CA LEU A 71 -16.18 -14.27 -0.81
C LEU A 71 -17.34 -13.86 -1.73
N VAL A 72 -17.29 -12.65 -2.29
CA VAL A 72 -18.28 -12.20 -3.28
C VAL A 72 -18.22 -13.06 -4.54
N GLY A 73 -17.02 -13.40 -5.02
CA GLY A 73 -16.83 -14.29 -6.17
C GLY A 73 -17.43 -15.68 -5.95
N VAL A 74 -17.25 -16.26 -4.76
CA VAL A 74 -17.91 -17.53 -4.39
C VAL A 74 -19.44 -17.39 -4.45
N GLY A 75 -20.00 -16.30 -3.93
CA GLY A 75 -21.43 -16.01 -4.01
C GLY A 75 -21.95 -15.88 -5.44
N ILE A 76 -21.21 -15.20 -6.31
CA ILE A 76 -21.53 -15.08 -7.75
C ILE A 76 -21.49 -16.47 -8.42
N GLY A 77 -20.53 -17.32 -8.07
CA GLY A 77 -20.47 -18.70 -8.57
C GLY A 77 -21.70 -19.53 -8.21
N VAL A 78 -22.19 -19.41 -6.97
CA VAL A 78 -23.43 -20.06 -6.53
C VAL A 78 -24.64 -19.55 -7.34
N ILE A 79 -24.79 -18.23 -7.51
CA ILE A 79 -25.87 -17.63 -8.30
C ILE A 79 -25.80 -18.10 -9.77
N SER A 80 -24.59 -18.22 -10.32
CA SER A 80 -24.34 -18.68 -11.69
C SER A 80 -24.72 -20.15 -11.92
N SER A 81 -25.01 -20.91 -10.86
CA SER A 81 -25.49 -22.30 -10.97
C SER A 81 -26.95 -22.39 -11.43
N ILE A 82 -27.71 -21.27 -11.36
CA ILE A 82 -29.09 -21.21 -11.85
C ILE A 82 -29.07 -21.04 -13.38
N PRO A 83 -29.69 -21.96 -14.14
CA PRO A 83 -29.66 -21.88 -15.61
C PRO A 83 -30.39 -20.64 -16.14
N ILE A 84 -29.94 -20.15 -17.30
CA ILE A 84 -30.45 -18.98 -18.03
C ILE A 84 -30.26 -17.66 -17.26
N ILE A 85 -30.99 -17.43 -16.17
CA ILE A 85 -30.95 -16.16 -15.42
C ILE A 85 -29.61 -16.00 -14.70
N GLY A 86 -29.18 -17.06 -13.99
CA GLY A 86 -27.91 -17.04 -13.26
C GLY A 86 -26.71 -16.87 -14.18
N TRP A 87 -26.77 -17.36 -15.42
CA TRP A 87 -25.69 -17.18 -16.39
C TRP A 87 -25.55 -15.73 -16.85
N ILE A 88 -26.66 -15.07 -17.20
CA ILE A 88 -26.64 -13.67 -17.65
C ILE A 88 -26.20 -12.75 -16.51
N VAL A 89 -26.81 -12.90 -15.34
CA VAL A 89 -26.47 -12.09 -14.15
C VAL A 89 -25.05 -12.39 -13.70
N GLY A 90 -24.67 -13.67 -13.68
CA GLY A 90 -23.35 -14.14 -13.30
C GLY A 90 -22.27 -13.55 -14.19
N MET A 91 -22.45 -13.55 -15.52
CA MET A 91 -21.52 -12.94 -16.46
C MET A 91 -21.26 -11.46 -16.15
N LEU A 92 -22.32 -10.67 -15.94
CA LEU A 92 -22.19 -9.24 -15.61
C LEU A 92 -21.55 -9.04 -14.23
N ALA A 93 -21.89 -9.86 -13.25
CA ALA A 93 -21.34 -9.79 -11.91
C ALA A 93 -19.83 -10.13 -11.89
N TRP A 94 -19.40 -11.15 -12.66
CA TRP A 94 -17.98 -11.47 -12.81
C TRP A 94 -17.19 -10.32 -13.45
N MET A 95 -17.76 -9.65 -14.46
CA MET A 95 -17.14 -8.46 -15.07
C MET A 95 -16.96 -7.33 -14.04
N ALA A 96 -18.00 -7.05 -13.25
CA ALA A 96 -17.93 -6.06 -12.17
C ALA A 96 -16.89 -6.47 -11.10
N LEU A 97 -16.82 -7.75 -10.76
CA LEU A 97 -15.85 -8.27 -9.79
C LEU A 97 -14.40 -8.05 -10.25
N VAL A 98 -14.11 -8.30 -11.53
CA VAL A 98 -12.79 -8.03 -12.13
C VAL A 98 -12.44 -6.55 -12.04
N VAL A 99 -13.39 -5.65 -12.30
CA VAL A 99 -13.18 -4.20 -12.14
C VAL A 99 -12.82 -3.84 -10.70
N LEU A 100 -13.55 -4.38 -9.72
CA LEU A 100 -13.27 -4.14 -8.29
C LEU A 100 -11.89 -4.69 -7.88
N TRP A 101 -11.50 -5.85 -8.42
CA TRP A 101 -10.19 -6.45 -8.20
C TRP A 101 -9.05 -5.58 -8.75
N VAL A 102 -9.17 -5.09 -9.98
CA VAL A 102 -8.19 -4.16 -10.57
C VAL A 102 -8.14 -2.85 -9.78
N MET A 103 -9.28 -2.27 -9.38
CA MET A 103 -9.30 -1.07 -8.54
C MET A 103 -8.57 -1.30 -7.21
N GLY A 104 -8.72 -2.48 -6.60
CA GLY A 104 -8.01 -2.85 -5.38
C GLY A 104 -6.49 -2.84 -5.58
N ILE A 105 -6.01 -3.46 -6.66
CA ILE A 105 -4.59 -3.47 -7.02
C ILE A 105 -4.08 -2.04 -7.29
N LEU A 106 -4.83 -1.22 -8.02
CA LEU A 106 -4.44 0.18 -8.30
C LEU A 106 -4.37 1.02 -7.03
N ASN A 107 -5.29 0.80 -6.09
CA ASN A 107 -5.25 1.43 -4.78
C ASN A 107 -4.02 0.99 -3.98
N ALA A 108 -3.70 -0.30 -3.98
CA ALA A 108 -2.48 -0.82 -3.34
C ALA A 108 -1.20 -0.25 -3.98
N ALA A 109 -1.14 -0.23 -5.31
CA ALA A 109 -0.01 0.34 -6.05
C ALA A 109 0.15 1.86 -5.87
N SER A 110 -0.95 2.54 -5.53
CA SER A 110 -0.96 3.98 -5.19
C SER A 110 -0.82 4.25 -3.69
N GLU A 111 -0.61 3.23 -2.87
CA GLU A 111 -0.49 3.33 -1.40
C GLU A 111 -1.73 3.93 -0.72
N LYS A 112 -2.92 3.65 -1.28
CA LYS A 112 -4.21 4.18 -0.82
C LYS A 112 -5.07 3.10 -0.16
N LYS A 113 -5.47 3.34 1.09
CA LYS A 113 -6.53 2.57 1.77
C LYS A 113 -7.92 3.09 1.39
N GLN A 114 -8.32 2.91 0.14
CA GLN A 114 -9.63 3.36 -0.35
C GLN A 114 -10.62 2.21 -0.44
N PRO A 115 -11.85 2.36 0.11
CA PRO A 115 -12.85 1.31 0.06
C PRO A 115 -13.32 1.12 -1.38
N LEU A 116 -13.39 -0.12 -1.83
CA LEU A 116 -13.96 -0.45 -3.12
C LEU A 116 -15.46 -0.11 -3.17
N PRO A 117 -15.98 0.33 -4.33
CA PRO A 117 -17.41 0.55 -4.50
C PRO A 117 -18.22 -0.70 -4.10
N LEU A 118 -19.37 -0.47 -3.46
CA LEU A 118 -20.35 -1.47 -3.01
C LEU A 118 -19.87 -2.40 -1.88
N ILE A 119 -18.65 -2.92 -1.95
CA ILE A 119 -18.17 -4.02 -1.09
C ILE A 119 -17.08 -3.60 -0.08
N GLY A 120 -16.39 -2.49 -0.31
CA GLY A 120 -15.19 -2.11 0.44
C GLY A 120 -15.43 -1.90 1.93
N LYS A 121 -16.57 -1.32 2.31
CA LYS A 121 -16.95 -1.12 3.72
C LYS A 121 -17.13 -2.43 4.48
N TYR A 122 -17.66 -3.46 3.82
CA TYR A 122 -17.92 -4.74 4.46
C TYR A 122 -16.62 -5.50 4.75
N ALA A 123 -15.57 -5.28 3.95
CA ALA A 123 -14.26 -5.90 4.18
C ALA A 123 -13.75 -5.57 5.59
N GLU A 124 -13.78 -4.29 5.98
CA GLU A 124 -13.33 -3.83 7.29
C GLU A 124 -14.32 -4.18 8.42
N GLU A 125 -15.62 -4.09 8.16
CA GLU A 125 -16.66 -4.38 9.16
C GLU A 125 -16.72 -5.87 9.53
N LEU A 126 -16.52 -6.76 8.56
CA LEU A 126 -16.67 -8.21 8.75
C LEU A 126 -15.35 -8.93 9.08
N LEU A 127 -14.20 -8.41 8.63
CA LEU A 127 -12.90 -9.03 8.84
C LEU A 127 -12.07 -8.23 9.86
N LYS A 128 -12.21 -8.57 11.14
CA LYS A 128 -11.63 -7.81 12.27
C LYS A 128 -10.32 -8.42 12.79
N PHE A 129 -9.28 -8.40 11.98
CA PHE A 129 -7.92 -8.81 12.37
C PHE A 129 -6.86 -7.78 11.95
#